data_AF-A0A485B5M4-F1
#
_entry.id   AF-A0A485B5M4-F1
#
_cell.length_a   1.000
_cell.length_b   1.000
_cell.length_c   1.000
_cell.angle_alpha   90.00
_cell.angle_beta   90.00
_cell.angle_gamma   90.00
#
_symmetry.space_group_name_H-M   'P 1'
#
loop_
_entity.id
_entity.type
_entity.pdbx_description
1 polymer ?
#
loop_
_entity_poly.entity_id
_entity_poly.type
_entity_poly.pdbx_seq_one_letter_code
_entity_poly.pdbx_strand_id
1 'polypeptide(L)'
;MANLYGLKKFDLNLLVIFECIYQHLSISRAAETLFITPSAVSQSLQRLRTQLNDPLFIRSGKGITPTKTSVNLHYLLEKNLSQLEKTISMANPANFKKRFVIYSPQLFITPDASQFIHALYQSGNMQVEHHDLQLTSGVGGESTLTAQGGPDTQFVPL
;
A
#
# COMPACT_ATOMS: atom_id res chain seq x y z
N MET A 1 -9.82 16.73 13.51
CA MET A 1 -10.53 15.45 13.28
C MET A 1 -11.27 15.53 11.96
N ALA A 2 -11.22 14.49 11.12
CA ALA A 2 -12.00 14.45 9.88
C ALA A 2 -13.50 14.39 10.19
N ASN A 3 -14.32 15.14 9.46
CA ASN A 3 -15.78 15.11 9.61
C ASN A 3 -16.35 13.87 8.90
N LEU A 4 -16.58 12.81 9.68
CA LEU A 4 -17.06 11.52 9.19
C LEU A 4 -18.49 11.57 8.62
N TYR A 5 -19.33 12.51 9.08
CA TYR A 5 -20.70 12.66 8.58
C TYR A 5 -20.73 13.25 7.16
N GLY A 6 -19.90 14.24 6.88
CA GLY A 6 -19.76 14.81 5.53
C GLY A 6 -19.21 13.78 4.54
N LEU A 7 -18.22 13.01 4.96
CA LEU A 7 -17.63 11.92 4.17
C LEU A 7 -18.61 10.77 3.90
N LYS A 8 -19.50 10.42 4.83
CA LYS A 8 -20.53 9.39 4.62
C LYS A 8 -21.60 9.82 3.61
N LYS A 9 -21.95 11.11 3.58
CA LYS A 9 -22.92 11.67 2.63
C LYS A 9 -22.34 11.77 1.22
N PHE A 10 -21.02 11.88 1.12
CA PHE A 10 -20.29 11.92 -0.14
C PHE A 10 -19.94 10.49 -0.58
N ASP A 11 -20.29 10.14 -1.81
CA ASP A 11 -19.95 8.83 -2.37
C ASP A 11 -18.49 8.85 -2.83
N LEU A 12 -17.59 8.34 -1.99
CA LEU A 12 -16.14 8.35 -2.26
C LEU A 12 -15.76 7.57 -3.51
N ASN A 13 -16.60 6.63 -3.97
CA ASN A 13 -16.38 5.92 -5.22
C ASN A 13 -16.38 6.87 -6.43
N LEU A 14 -17.07 8.02 -6.34
CA LEU A 14 -17.06 9.04 -7.37
C LEU A 14 -15.65 9.61 -7.61
N LEU A 15 -14.81 9.69 -6.57
CA LEU A 15 -13.44 10.19 -6.68
C LEU A 15 -12.53 9.19 -7.40
N VAL A 16 -12.71 7.90 -7.14
CA VAL A 16 -11.98 6.82 -7.83
C VAL A 16 -12.34 6.80 -9.32
N ILE A 17 -13.63 6.90 -9.63
CA ILE A 17 -14.11 6.95 -11.02
C ILE A 17 -13.58 8.21 -11.72
N PHE A 18 -13.63 9.36 -11.05
CA PHE A 18 -13.06 10.61 -11.56
C PHE A 18 -11.59 10.46 -11.92
N GLU A 19 -10.78 9.91 -11.01
CA GLU A 19 -9.34 9.77 -11.17
C GLU A 19 -9.01 8.87 -12.38
N CYS A 20 -9.76 7.79 -12.55
CA CYS A 20 -9.63 6.90 -13.71
C CYS A 20 -9.99 7.60 -15.04
N ILE A 21 -11.06 8.41 -15.05
CA ILE A 21 -11.42 9.22 -16.23
C ILE A 21 -10.32 10.23 -16.54
N TYR A 22 -9.76 10.88 -15.52
CA TYR A 22 -8.70 11.88 -15.69
C TYR A 22 -7.44 11.25 -16.31
N GLN A 23 -7.02 10.08 -15.83
CA GLN A 23 -5.85 9.36 -16.33
C GLN A 23 -6.01 8.90 -17.79
N HIS A 24 -7.20 8.45 -18.19
CA HIS A 24 -7.42 7.91 -19.53
C HIS A 24 -8.01 8.91 -20.54
N LEU A 25 -8.52 10.05 -20.06
CA LEU A 25 -9.28 11.03 -20.85
C LEU A 25 -10.35 10.39 -21.75
N SER A 26 -10.98 9.34 -21.24
CA SER A 26 -11.96 8.53 -21.96
C SER A 26 -12.88 7.79 -20.99
N ILE A 27 -14.20 7.94 -21.18
CA ILE A 27 -15.22 7.25 -20.40
C ILE A 27 -15.18 5.74 -20.67
N SER A 28 -15.01 5.32 -21.93
CA SER A 28 -15.00 3.90 -22.28
C SER A 28 -13.78 3.19 -21.69
N ARG A 29 -12.58 3.79 -21.81
CA ARG A 29 -11.37 3.21 -21.21
C ARG A 29 -11.44 3.16 -19.68
N ALA A 30 -11.97 4.21 -19.05
CA ALA A 30 -12.17 4.19 -17.60
C ALA A 30 -13.15 3.09 -17.17
N ALA A 31 -14.21 2.84 -17.94
CA ALA A 31 -15.15 1.77 -17.67
C ALA A 31 -14.50 0.38 -17.75
N GLU A 32 -13.65 0.17 -18.77
CA GLU A 32 -12.85 -1.05 -18.94
C GLU A 32 -11.89 -1.25 -17.75
N THR A 33 -11.12 -0.22 -17.38
CA THR A 33 -10.16 -0.26 -16.25
C THR A 33 -10.85 -0.58 -14.91
N LEU A 34 -12.05 -0.05 -14.70
CA LEU A 34 -12.82 -0.23 -13.48
C LEU A 34 -13.74 -1.45 -13.51
N PHE A 35 -13.75 -2.23 -14.60
CA PHE A 35 -14.62 -3.39 -14.80
C PHE A 35 -16.12 -3.08 -14.60
N ILE A 36 -16.57 -1.90 -15.05
CA ILE A 36 -17.97 -1.46 -15.00
C ILE A 36 -18.47 -1.01 -16.37
N THR A 37 -19.76 -0.72 -16.48
CA THR A 37 -20.33 -0.24 -17.76
C THR A 37 -20.02 1.25 -17.99
N PRO A 38 -19.86 1.71 -19.25
CA PRO A 38 -19.72 3.13 -19.57
C PRO A 38 -20.90 4.00 -19.08
N SER A 39 -22.10 3.40 -18.97
CA SER A 39 -23.27 4.04 -18.39
C SER A 39 -23.08 4.31 -16.89
N ALA A 40 -22.54 3.35 -16.13
CA ALA A 40 -22.24 3.52 -14.71
C ALA A 40 -21.18 4.61 -14.48
N VAL A 41 -20.14 4.67 -15.31
CA VAL A 41 -19.13 5.75 -15.29
C VAL A 41 -19.79 7.10 -15.56
N SER A 42 -20.64 7.19 -16.59
CA SER A 42 -21.32 8.43 -16.96
C SER A 42 -22.27 8.93 -15.87
N GLN A 43 -23.03 8.03 -15.24
CA GLN A 43 -23.92 8.39 -14.12
C GLN A 43 -23.13 8.86 -12.89
N SER A 44 -22.03 8.19 -12.58
CA SER A 44 -21.14 8.58 -11.48
C SER A 44 -20.53 9.96 -11.73
N LEU A 45 -20.03 10.20 -12.95
CA LEU A 45 -19.53 11.51 -13.33
C LEU A 45 -20.63 12.59 -13.24
N GLN A 46 -21.86 12.28 -13.66
CA GLN A 46 -22.98 13.22 -13.55
C GLN A 46 -23.30 13.58 -12.11
N ARG A 47 -23.30 12.60 -11.19
CA ARG A 47 -23.47 12.86 -9.75
C ARG A 47 -22.36 13.74 -9.20
N LEU A 48 -21.12 13.49 -9.59
CA LEU A 48 -19.97 14.29 -9.15
C LEU A 48 -20.04 15.74 -9.66
N ARG A 49 -20.47 15.93 -10.91
CA ARG A 49 -20.71 17.26 -11.50
C ARG A 49 -21.72 18.06 -10.68
N THR A 50 -22.82 17.44 -10.28
CA THR A 50 -23.85 18.08 -9.46
C THR A 50 -23.32 18.45 -8.07
N GLN A 51 -22.47 17.60 -7.47
CA GLN A 51 -21.91 17.87 -6.14
C GLN A 51 -20.85 18.98 -6.14
N LEU A 52 -20.04 19.06 -7.19
CA LEU A 52 -18.98 20.07 -7.32
C LEU A 52 -19.43 21.33 -8.07
N ASN A 53 -20.63 21.30 -8.65
CA ASN A 53 -21.18 22.35 -9.50
C ASN A 53 -20.22 22.76 -10.65
N ASP A 54 -19.56 21.77 -11.25
CA ASP A 54 -18.59 21.93 -12.34
C ASP A 54 -18.75 20.81 -13.37
N PRO A 55 -18.61 21.05 -14.68
CA PRO A 55 -18.73 19.99 -15.69
C PRO A 55 -17.56 18.99 -15.68
N LEU A 56 -16.43 19.31 -15.05
CA LEU A 56 -15.18 18.54 -14.85
C LEU A 56 -14.45 18.14 -16.13
N PHE A 57 -15.18 17.69 -17.15
CA PHE A 57 -14.65 17.32 -18.44
C PHE A 57 -15.58 17.87 -19.53
N ILE A 58 -14.99 18.55 -20.51
CA ILE A 58 -15.66 19.09 -21.68
C ILE A 58 -15.27 18.32 -22.93
N ARG A 59 -16.17 18.22 -23.90
CA ARG A 59 -15.85 17.56 -25.18
C ARG A 59 -14.88 18.41 -25.99
N SER A 60 -13.84 17.77 -26.51
CA SER A 60 -12.89 18.40 -27.43
C SER A 60 -12.48 17.41 -28.51
N GLY A 61 -12.88 17.68 -29.76
CA GLY A 61 -12.61 16.82 -30.91
C GLY A 61 -13.07 15.37 -30.70
N LYS A 62 -12.12 14.44 -30.65
CA LYS A 62 -12.36 12.99 -30.50
C LYS A 62 -12.42 12.50 -29.05
N GLY A 63 -12.28 13.39 -28.06
CA GLY A 63 -12.19 12.99 -26.66
C GLY A 63 -12.78 14.01 -25.69
N ILE A 64 -12.29 13.96 -24.46
CA ILE A 64 -12.65 14.88 -23.39
C ILE A 64 -11.40 15.60 -22.88
N THR A 65 -11.58 16.81 -22.39
CA THR A 65 -10.53 17.66 -21.83
C THR A 65 -10.95 18.09 -20.43
N PRO A 66 -10.05 18.02 -19.42
CA PRO A 66 -10.38 18.42 -18.06
C PRO A 66 -10.58 19.94 -17.95
N THR A 67 -11.48 20.36 -17.07
CA THR A 67 -11.62 21.75 -16.64
C THR A 67 -10.50 22.14 -15.65
N LYS A 68 -10.36 23.44 -15.36
CA LYS A 68 -9.45 23.91 -14.30
C LYS A 68 -9.75 23.26 -12.95
N THR A 69 -11.04 23.13 -12.62
CA THR A 69 -11.52 22.47 -11.41
C THR A 69 -11.08 21.00 -11.37
N SER A 70 -11.20 20.30 -12.50
CA SER A 70 -10.80 18.90 -12.65
C SER A 70 -9.30 18.71 -12.45
N VAL A 71 -8.46 19.56 -13.07
CA VAL A 71 -7.00 19.51 -12.88
C VAL A 71 -6.62 19.73 -11.40
N ASN A 72 -7.21 20.72 -10.74
CA ASN A 72 -6.96 20.98 -9.33
C ASN A 72 -7.41 19.82 -8.43
N LEU A 73 -8.58 19.24 -8.75
CA LEU A 73 -9.12 18.11 -8.00
C LEU A 73 -8.23 16.87 -8.13
N HIS A 74 -7.73 16.56 -9.33
CA HIS A 74 -6.75 15.49 -9.54
C HIS A 74 -5.49 15.70 -8.69
N TYR A 75 -4.90 16.90 -8.71
CA TYR A 75 -3.70 17.21 -7.91
C TYR A 75 -3.92 16.98 -6.41
N LEU A 76 -5.10 17.31 -5.91
CA LEU A 76 -5.46 17.06 -4.51
C LEU A 76 -5.71 15.56 -4.24
N LEU A 77 -6.30 14.83 -5.18
CA LEU A 77 -6.66 13.43 -4.99
C LEU A 77 -5.49 12.46 -5.13
N GLU A 78 -4.58 12.69 -6.07
CA GLU A 78 -3.48 11.78 -6.41
C GLU A 78 -2.74 11.31 -5.15
N LYS A 79 -2.20 12.27 -4.38
CA LYS A 79 -1.46 11.96 -3.15
C LYS A 79 -2.32 11.29 -2.08
N ASN A 80 -3.57 11.74 -1.92
CA ASN A 80 -4.47 11.26 -0.87
C ASN A 80 -4.95 9.83 -1.15
N LEU A 81 -5.32 9.51 -2.39
CA LEU A 81 -5.74 8.18 -2.80
C LEU A 81 -4.58 7.18 -2.70
N SER A 82 -3.37 7.56 -3.14
CA SER A 82 -2.18 6.71 -2.97
C SER A 82 -1.86 6.43 -1.49
N GLN A 83 -2.09 7.40 -0.60
CA GLN A 83 -1.85 7.19 0.83
C GLN A 83 -2.93 6.29 1.47
N LEU A 84 -4.19 6.41 1.03
CA LEU A 84 -5.26 5.51 1.44
C LEU A 84 -5.00 4.07 0.97
N GLU A 85 -4.60 3.89 -0.29
CA GLU A 85 -4.22 2.59 -0.85
C GLU A 85 -3.11 1.93 -0.03
N LYS A 86 -2.04 2.67 0.27
CA LYS A 86 -0.94 2.18 1.13
C LYS A 86 -1.43 1.77 2.51
N THR A 87 -2.28 2.58 3.14
CA THR A 87 -2.83 2.31 4.46
C THR A 87 -3.65 1.02 4.46
N ILE A 88 -4.53 0.84 3.46
CA ILE A 88 -5.34 -0.38 3.30
C ILE A 88 -4.45 -1.59 3.02
N SER A 89 -3.43 -1.41 2.18
CA SER A 89 -2.48 -2.47 1.82
C SER A 89 -1.68 -2.96 3.03
N MET A 90 -1.25 -2.04 3.90
CA MET A 90 -0.56 -2.37 5.16
C MET A 90 -1.50 -3.05 6.16
N ALA A 91 -2.78 -2.69 6.18
CA ALA A 91 -3.77 -3.28 7.07
C ALA A 91 -4.22 -4.68 6.64
N ASN A 92 -3.96 -5.10 5.41
CA ASN A 92 -4.36 -6.41 4.90
C ASN A 92 -3.47 -7.54 5.48
N PRO A 93 -4.04 -8.53 6.22
CA PRO A 93 -3.32 -9.68 6.79
C PRO A 93 -2.38 -10.40 5.80
N ALA A 94 -2.75 -10.46 4.52
CA ALA A 94 -1.97 -11.12 3.48
C ALA A 94 -0.63 -10.42 3.18
N ASN A 95 -0.51 -9.13 3.50
CA ASN A 95 0.72 -8.33 3.33
C ASN A 95 1.57 -8.26 4.61
N PHE A 96 1.14 -8.87 5.72
CA PHE A 96 1.99 -8.97 6.89
C PHE A 96 3.11 -9.96 6.58
N LYS A 97 4.31 -9.44 6.35
CA LYS A 97 5.53 -10.24 6.51
C LYS A 97 5.54 -10.74 7.94
N LYS A 98 5.28 -12.03 8.15
CA LYS A 98 5.30 -12.62 9.48
C LYS A 98 6.73 -12.46 10.02
N ARG A 99 6.88 -11.63 11.04
CA ARG A 99 8.15 -11.47 11.75
C ARG A 99 8.23 -12.55 12.81
N PHE A 100 9.14 -13.49 12.62
CA PHE A 100 9.47 -14.50 13.62
C PHE A 100 10.73 -14.04 14.34
N VAL A 101 10.59 -13.78 15.65
CA VAL A 101 11.72 -13.42 16.50
C VAL A 101 12.15 -14.65 17.26
N ILE A 102 13.40 -15.08 17.07
CA ILE A 102 13.97 -16.23 17.77
C ILE A 102 14.85 -15.69 18.90
N TYR A 103 14.42 -15.93 20.14
CA TYR A 103 15.24 -15.69 21.32
C TYR A 103 15.96 -16.98 21.69
N SER A 104 17.27 -17.04 21.44
CA SER A 104 18.09 -18.21 21.79
C SER A 104 19.43 -17.76 22.36
N PRO A 105 19.91 -18.35 23.47
CA PRO A 105 21.29 -18.19 23.89
C PRO A 105 22.25 -18.69 22.81
N GLN A 106 23.36 -17.98 22.55
CA GLN A 106 24.38 -18.32 21.53
C GLN A 106 24.85 -19.80 21.51
N LEU A 107 24.70 -20.56 22.60
CA LEU A 107 25.11 -21.96 22.68
C LEU A 107 24.17 -22.96 21.96
N PHE A 108 22.99 -22.54 21.49
CA PHE A 108 22.02 -23.44 20.86
C PHE A 108 22.11 -23.53 19.32
N ILE A 109 23.20 -23.06 18.71
CA ILE A 109 23.44 -23.27 17.28
C ILE A 109 23.99 -24.70 17.09
N THR A 110 23.12 -25.70 17.25
CA THR A 110 23.40 -27.05 16.78
C THR A 110 23.24 -27.10 15.25
N PRO A 111 23.86 -28.09 14.56
CA PRO A 111 23.69 -28.25 13.11
C PRO A 111 22.22 -28.35 12.68
N ASP A 112 21.35 -28.89 13.54
CA ASP A 112 19.93 -29.03 13.27
C ASP A 112 19.19 -27.68 13.33
N ALA A 113 19.61 -26.76 14.21
CA ALA A 113 19.01 -25.43 14.34
C ALA A 113 19.30 -24.56 13.11
N SER A 114 20.50 -24.67 12.53
CA SER A 114 20.85 -23.92 11.32
C SER A 114 20.04 -24.41 10.11
N GLN A 115 19.78 -25.72 10.00
CA GLN A 115 18.94 -26.28 8.95
C GLN A 115 17.48 -25.83 9.08
N PHE A 116 16.97 -25.73 10.31
CA PHE A 116 15.63 -25.18 10.58
C PHE A 116 15.52 -23.70 10.22
N ILE A 117 16.50 -22.87 10.60
CA ILE A 117 16.56 -21.45 10.24
C ILE A 117 16.63 -21.29 8.71
N HIS A 118 17.44 -22.10 8.04
CA HIS A 118 17.56 -22.08 6.58
C HIS A 118 16.26 -22.50 5.88
N ALA A 119 15.54 -23.50 6.42
CA ALA A 119 14.23 -23.90 5.92
C ALA A 119 13.17 -22.79 6.10
N LEU A 120 13.24 -22.05 7.21
CA LEU A 120 12.40 -20.87 7.43
C LEU A 120 12.70 -19.76 6.42
N TYR A 121 13.98 -19.45 6.13
CA TYR A 121 14.35 -18.44 5.13
C TYR A 121 13.90 -18.76 3.69
N GLN A 122 13.81 -20.04 3.31
CA GLN A 122 13.35 -20.45 1.98
C GLN A 122 11.82 -20.31 1.79
N SER A 123 11.06 -20.15 2.87
CA SER A 123 9.65 -19.78 2.77
C SER A 123 9.55 -18.26 2.56
N GLY A 124 9.39 -17.84 1.30
CA GLY A 124 9.64 -16.47 0.79
C GLY A 124 8.81 -15.30 1.34
N ASN A 125 8.28 -15.38 2.57
CA ASN A 125 7.46 -14.33 3.18
C ASN A 125 7.78 -14.04 4.66
N MET A 126 9.00 -14.32 5.12
CA MET A 126 9.39 -14.12 6.53
C MET A 126 10.64 -13.27 6.69
N GLN A 127 10.65 -12.45 7.75
CA GLN A 127 11.84 -11.82 8.30
C GLN A 127 12.14 -12.49 9.63
N VAL A 128 13.34 -13.06 9.76
CA VAL A 128 13.81 -13.70 10.98
C VAL A 128 14.77 -12.73 11.66
N GLU A 129 14.45 -12.36 12.90
CA GLU A 129 15.26 -11.48 13.74
C GLU A 129 15.76 -12.31 14.93
N HIS A 130 17.08 -12.39 15.13
CA HIS A 130 17.69 -13.14 16.23
C HIS A 130 18.09 -12.16 17.32
N HIS A 131 17.57 -12.37 18.54
CA HIS A 131 18.01 -11.65 19.72
C HIS A 131 18.63 -12.63 20.70
N ASP A 132 19.84 -12.33 21.18
CA ASP A 132 20.41 -13.07 22.29
C ASP A 132 19.61 -12.82 23.55
N LEU A 133 19.26 -13.92 24.21
CA LEU A 133 18.77 -13.84 25.56
C LEU A 133 20.01 -13.59 26.44
N GLN A 134 20.36 -12.32 26.68
CA GLN A 134 21.29 -12.02 27.76
C GLN A 134 20.65 -12.51 29.06
N LEU A 135 21.09 -13.68 29.53
CA LEU A 135 20.87 -14.10 30.91
C LEU A 135 21.48 -12.99 31.77
N THR A 136 20.64 -12.16 32.35
CA THR A 136 21.07 -11.05 33.19
C THR A 136 21.80 -11.61 34.40
N SER A 137 23.12 -11.66 34.28
CA SER A 137 24.02 -11.51 35.41
C SER A 137 25.14 -10.56 34.98
N GLY A 138 24.78 -9.28 34.86
CA GLY A 138 25.73 -8.18 34.84
C GLY A 138 26.35 -7.83 33.49
N VAL A 139 26.11 -6.57 33.10
CA VAL A 139 26.97 -5.70 32.26
C VAL A 139 27.06 -6.03 30.76
N GLY A 140 26.26 -5.29 30.00
CA GLY A 140 26.73 -4.45 28.89
C GLY A 140 27.09 -5.13 27.57
N GLY A 141 26.23 -4.94 26.56
CA GLY A 141 26.58 -5.11 25.15
C GLY A 141 25.43 -5.65 24.31
N GLU A 142 24.58 -4.78 23.78
CA GLU A 142 23.58 -5.14 22.77
C GLU A 142 24.28 -5.40 21.43
N SER A 143 24.60 -6.66 21.14
CA SER A 143 25.10 -7.06 19.81
C SER A 143 23.93 -7.45 18.91
N THR A 144 23.45 -6.50 18.10
CA THR A 144 22.41 -6.75 17.08
C THR A 144 23.07 -7.26 15.79
N LEU A 145 22.77 -8.49 15.36
CA LEU A 145 23.19 -9.02 14.07
C LEU A 145 22.02 -8.95 13.08
N THR A 146 22.04 -7.97 12.17
CA THR A 146 21.08 -7.88 11.06
C THR A 146 21.63 -8.60 9.83
N ALA A 147 21.01 -9.70 9.41
CA ALA A 147 21.27 -10.32 8.10
C ALA A 147 20.31 -9.74 7.06
N GLN A 148 20.80 -8.87 6.16
CA GLN A 148 20.05 -8.46 4.97
C GLN A 148 20.19 -9.54 3.91
N GLY A 149 19.06 -10.11 3.49
CA GLY A 149 19.01 -11.25 2.59
C GLY A 149 19.65 -10.97 1.22
N GLY A 150 20.80 -11.61 0.99
CA GLY A 150 21.34 -11.96 -0.32
C GLY A 150 21.96 -13.36 -0.24
N PRO A 151 22.06 -14.10 -1.36
CA PRO A 151 22.57 -15.48 -1.37
C PRO A 151 24.01 -15.63 -0.89
N ASP A 152 24.75 -14.51 -0.73
CA ASP A 152 26.11 -14.46 -0.17
C ASP A 152 26.20 -13.46 1.01
N THR A 153 25.43 -13.69 2.07
CA THR A 153 25.51 -12.86 3.29
C THR A 153 26.56 -13.42 4.24
N GLN A 154 27.78 -12.89 4.21
CA GLN A 154 28.77 -13.13 5.27
C GLN A 154 28.30 -12.46 6.57
N PHE A 155 28.27 -13.23 7.65
CA PHE A 155 28.02 -12.74 9.00
C PHE A 155 29.21 -11.87 9.44
N VAL A 156 29.02 -10.56 9.48
CA VAL A 156 30.00 -9.64 10.05
C VAL A 156 29.46 -9.14 11.40
N PRO A 157 30.12 -9.45 12.52
CA PRO A 157 29.85 -8.76 13.78
C PRO A 157 30.35 -7.31 13.69
N LEU A 158 29.58 -6.36 14.22
CA LEU A 158 30.09 -5.00 14.49
C LEU A 158 31.13 -5.03 15.62
#